data_AF-A0A0J8V705-F1
#
_entry.id   AF-A0A0J8V705-F1
#
_cell.length_a   1.000
_cell.length_b   1.000
_cell.length_c   1.000
_cell.angle_alpha   90.00
_cell.angle_beta   90.00
_cell.angle_gamma   90.00
#
_symmetry.space_group_name_H-M   'P 1'
#
loop_
_entity.id
_entity.type
_entity.pdbx_description
1 polymer ?
#
loop_
_entity_poly.entity_id
_entity_poly.type
_entity_poly.pdbx_seq_one_letter_code
_entity_poly.pdbx_strand_id
1 'polypeptide(L)'
;MKKLVLASALLGFTLNAQATTVIFDDFDIGHGPLNIGAGGAQSQDARLTNPAVILGGERDIRLTVTTATGASTDALAEAGINPMGSQLSWSNSSGAVSWVEMVYDGTTNAHNAAGPYTTTQGNNIDTDGLGGIDLSTFTDFFFNVTANDDANDFDYYFSVYDTSGASATFNGTNMGNTGQVLLDLSNFAAVNLTQVGAISWGFKGDGDSIDIKIDSWGVVPEPSIMAIFGTGLLMFGAMGYRRKEKGESA
;
A
#
# COMPACT_ATOMS: atom_id res chain seq x y z
N MET A 1 -12.17 -7.87 66.42
CA MET A 1 -11.12 -7.31 65.54
C MET A 1 -10.39 -8.44 64.84
N LYS A 2 -10.54 -8.56 63.51
CA LYS A 2 -9.49 -8.92 62.54
C LYS A 2 -10.12 -8.89 61.14
N LYS A 3 -9.42 -8.22 60.24
CA LYS A 3 -9.89 -7.56 59.03
C LYS A 3 -10.06 -8.58 57.90
N LEU A 4 -11.21 -8.57 57.23
CA LEU A 4 -11.41 -9.25 55.96
C LEU A 4 -10.85 -8.31 54.86
N VAL A 5 -9.64 -8.56 54.38
CA VAL A 5 -9.06 -7.84 53.25
C VAL A 5 -9.47 -8.60 51.99
N LEU A 6 -10.54 -8.14 51.34
CA LEU A 6 -10.84 -8.53 49.96
C LEU A 6 -9.93 -7.67 49.06
N ALA A 7 -8.77 -8.21 48.72
CA ALA A 7 -7.95 -7.67 47.64
C ALA A 7 -8.65 -8.03 46.32
N SER A 8 -9.50 -7.14 45.83
CA SER A 8 -9.99 -7.17 44.46
C SER A 8 -8.80 -6.98 43.53
N ALA A 9 -8.23 -8.09 43.07
CA ALA A 9 -7.31 -8.15 41.96
C ALA A 9 -8.06 -7.65 40.72
N LEU A 10 -8.00 -6.34 40.50
CA LEU A 10 -8.37 -5.71 39.24
C LEU A 10 -7.28 -6.12 38.24
N LEU A 11 -7.41 -7.35 37.72
CA LEU A 11 -6.71 -7.79 36.53
C LEU A 11 -7.05 -6.80 35.42
N GLY A 12 -6.14 -5.86 35.19
CA GLY A 12 -6.17 -4.95 34.07
C GLY A 12 -5.98 -5.73 32.79
N PHE A 13 -7.05 -6.34 32.29
CA PHE A 13 -7.14 -6.72 30.90
C PHE A 13 -7.34 -5.44 30.09
N THR A 14 -6.24 -4.76 29.76
CA THR A 14 -6.22 -3.84 28.63
C THR A 14 -6.37 -4.69 27.38
N LEU A 15 -7.61 -4.92 26.95
CA LEU A 15 -7.89 -5.39 25.60
C LEU A 15 -7.55 -4.24 24.65
N ASN A 16 -6.26 -4.08 24.36
CA ASN A 16 -5.85 -3.30 23.20
C ASN A 16 -6.23 -4.14 21.99
N ALA A 17 -7.41 -3.89 21.43
CA ALA A 17 -7.70 -4.28 20.06
C ALA A 17 -6.78 -3.45 19.17
N GLN A 18 -5.53 -3.89 19.02
CA GLN A 18 -4.62 -3.32 18.04
C GLN A 18 -5.17 -3.70 16.67
N ALA A 19 -5.69 -2.70 15.97
CA ALA A 19 -5.94 -2.76 14.54
C ALA A 19 -4.56 -2.93 13.88
N THR A 20 -4.14 -4.17 13.65
CA THR A 20 -2.85 -4.49 13.03
C THR A 20 -2.99 -4.33 11.53
N THR A 21 -2.23 -3.40 10.95
CA THR A 21 -2.12 -3.24 9.49
C THR A 21 -1.66 -4.55 8.84
N VAL A 22 -2.25 -4.89 7.70
CA VAL A 22 -1.81 -6.04 6.90
C VAL A 22 -0.86 -5.52 5.84
N ILE A 23 0.38 -5.99 5.89
CA ILE A 23 1.41 -5.69 4.88
C ILE A 23 1.27 -6.70 3.76
N PHE A 24 1.15 -6.20 2.53
CA PHE A 24 1.09 -7.03 1.32
C PHE A 24 2.47 -7.24 0.70
N ASP A 25 3.34 -6.25 0.85
CA ASP A 25 4.75 -6.35 0.49
C ASP A 25 5.56 -5.31 1.26
N ASP A 26 6.70 -5.75 1.79
CA ASP A 26 7.72 -4.94 2.48
C ASP A 26 9.05 -4.89 1.69
N PHE A 27 9.07 -5.43 0.48
CA PHE A 27 10.23 -5.53 -0.39
C PHE A 27 11.47 -6.19 0.26
N ASP A 28 11.29 -7.01 1.31
CA ASP A 28 12.38 -7.78 1.93
C ASP A 28 13.00 -8.79 0.96
N ILE A 29 12.24 -9.16 -0.09
CA ILE A 29 12.73 -10.02 -1.15
C ILE A 29 13.06 -9.20 -2.40
N GLY A 30 14.35 -9.30 -2.76
CA GLY A 30 14.93 -8.70 -3.95
C GLY A 30 14.33 -9.22 -5.24
N HIS A 31 13.92 -8.29 -6.10
CA HIS A 31 13.50 -8.52 -7.48
C HIS A 31 14.65 -8.41 -8.48
N GLY A 32 15.79 -7.86 -8.03
CA GLY A 32 16.90 -7.45 -8.89
C GLY A 32 16.62 -6.11 -9.57
N PRO A 33 17.63 -5.51 -10.21
CA PRO A 33 17.48 -4.18 -10.80
C PRO A 33 16.92 -4.24 -12.22
N LEU A 34 15.89 -3.45 -12.50
CA LEU A 34 15.40 -3.14 -13.84
C LEU A 34 16.15 -1.92 -14.36
N ASN A 35 17.03 -2.13 -15.33
CA ASN A 35 17.95 -1.12 -15.85
C ASN A 35 17.62 -0.80 -17.29
N ILE A 36 17.00 0.34 -17.54
CA ILE A 36 16.79 0.83 -18.90
C ILE A 36 17.94 1.75 -19.28
N GLY A 37 18.78 1.27 -20.21
CA GLY A 37 19.88 2.06 -20.78
C GLY A 37 19.40 3.01 -21.88
N ALA A 38 20.32 3.82 -22.40
CA ALA A 38 20.01 4.83 -23.41
C ALA A 38 19.39 4.28 -24.71
N GLY A 39 18.23 4.81 -25.09
CA GLY A 39 17.62 4.78 -26.43
C GLY A 39 16.08 4.67 -26.43
N GLY A 40 15.36 5.68 -26.92
CA GLY A 40 13.90 5.62 -27.19
C GLY A 40 12.99 5.29 -26.00
N ALA A 41 11.71 5.04 -26.28
CA ALA A 41 10.80 4.50 -25.27
C ALA A 41 11.11 3.03 -25.02
N GLN A 42 11.39 2.65 -23.78
CA GLN A 42 11.71 1.28 -23.40
C GLN A 42 10.85 0.83 -22.23
N SER A 43 10.56 -0.48 -22.17
CA SER A 43 9.94 -1.15 -21.04
C SER A 43 10.80 -2.35 -20.66
N GLN A 44 10.97 -2.56 -19.37
CA GLN A 44 11.49 -3.80 -18.81
C GLN A 44 10.56 -4.30 -17.73
N ASP A 45 10.50 -5.62 -17.63
CA ASP A 45 9.61 -6.31 -16.72
C ASP A 45 10.42 -7.41 -16.03
N ALA A 46 10.28 -7.49 -14.72
CA ALA A 46 10.82 -8.56 -13.91
C ALA A 46 9.68 -9.21 -13.12
N ARG A 47 9.96 -10.39 -12.57
CA ARG A 47 8.99 -11.17 -11.81
C ARG A 47 9.65 -11.85 -10.64
N LEU A 48 8.88 -12.01 -9.57
CA LEU A 48 9.30 -12.72 -8.38
C LEU A 48 8.13 -13.52 -7.83
N THR A 49 8.38 -14.81 -7.64
CA THR A 49 7.42 -15.73 -7.00
C THR A 49 7.89 -16.02 -5.58
N ASN A 50 7.12 -15.58 -4.58
CA ASN A 50 7.28 -16.00 -3.20
C ASN A 50 5.94 -16.00 -2.43
N PRO A 51 5.29 -17.18 -2.26
CA PRO A 51 3.98 -17.27 -1.62
C PRO A 51 3.98 -17.01 -0.10
N ALA A 52 5.15 -16.88 0.53
CA ALA A 52 5.21 -16.69 1.99
C ALA A 52 5.12 -15.23 2.42
N VAL A 53 5.46 -14.28 1.55
CA VAL A 53 5.59 -12.85 1.90
C VAL A 53 5.02 -11.88 0.87
N ILE A 54 4.72 -12.35 -0.35
CA ILE A 54 4.11 -11.52 -1.40
C ILE A 54 2.62 -11.86 -1.48
N LEU A 55 1.76 -10.85 -1.53
CA LEU A 55 0.33 -11.03 -1.79
C LEU A 55 0.10 -11.81 -3.11
N GLY A 56 -0.70 -12.87 -3.06
CA GLY A 56 -0.92 -13.75 -4.22
C GLY A 56 0.30 -14.60 -4.60
N GLY A 57 1.40 -14.48 -3.87
CA GLY A 57 2.64 -15.20 -4.10
C GLY A 57 3.45 -14.78 -5.31
N GLU A 58 3.00 -13.78 -6.05
CA GLU A 58 3.68 -13.24 -7.23
C GLU A 58 3.62 -11.71 -7.22
N ARG A 59 4.76 -11.08 -7.50
CA ARG A 59 4.88 -9.64 -7.76
C ARG A 59 5.56 -9.46 -9.10
N ASP A 60 4.87 -8.75 -9.98
CA ASP A 60 5.43 -8.25 -11.21
C ASP A 60 5.83 -6.80 -11.04
N ILE A 61 7.03 -6.45 -11.50
CA ILE A 61 7.49 -5.06 -11.54
C ILE A 61 7.78 -4.72 -12.99
N ARG A 62 7.32 -3.55 -13.38
CA ARG A 62 7.61 -2.94 -14.66
C ARG A 62 8.20 -1.57 -14.47
N LEU A 63 9.24 -1.29 -15.26
CA LEU A 63 9.76 0.04 -15.49
C LEU A 63 9.56 0.39 -16.96
N THR A 64 8.99 1.55 -17.22
CA THR A 64 8.90 2.16 -18.55
C THR A 64 9.47 3.56 -18.51
N VAL A 65 10.23 3.93 -19.52
CA VAL A 65 10.79 5.27 -19.67
C VAL A 65 10.42 5.80 -21.04
N THR A 66 9.91 7.03 -21.08
CA THR A 66 9.64 7.79 -22.31
C THR A 66 10.33 9.13 -22.19
N THR A 67 11.15 9.51 -23.17
CA THR A 67 11.72 10.87 -23.21
C THR A 67 11.00 11.72 -24.26
N ALA A 68 10.79 13.00 -23.93
CA ALA A 68 10.12 13.94 -24.83
C ALA A 68 10.95 14.26 -26.09
N THR A 69 12.26 14.01 -26.08
CA THR A 69 13.20 14.50 -27.10
C THR A 69 13.99 13.40 -27.83
N GLY A 70 13.68 12.11 -27.61
CA GLY A 70 14.35 11.00 -28.31
C GLY A 70 15.81 10.74 -27.89
N ALA A 71 16.39 11.58 -27.04
CA ALA A 71 17.57 11.23 -26.25
C ALA A 71 17.06 10.50 -25.00
N SER A 72 17.40 9.23 -24.84
CA SER A 72 17.11 8.48 -23.62
C SER A 72 18.35 8.45 -22.75
N THR A 73 18.06 8.48 -21.47
CA THR A 73 18.97 8.66 -20.36
C THR A 73 18.69 7.54 -19.36
N ASP A 74 19.68 7.22 -18.53
CA ASP A 74 19.61 6.05 -17.65
C ASP A 74 18.46 6.20 -16.64
N ALA A 75 17.65 5.16 -16.50
CA ALA A 75 16.66 5.05 -15.44
C ALA A 75 16.75 3.65 -14.80
N LEU A 76 16.54 3.64 -13.50
CA LEU A 76 16.71 2.46 -12.68
C LEU A 76 15.48 2.31 -11.79
N ALA A 77 14.89 1.11 -11.78
CA ALA A 77 13.94 0.71 -10.76
C ALA A 77 14.45 -0.58 -10.11
N GLU A 78 14.48 -0.60 -8.78
CA GLU A 78 14.91 -1.77 -8.02
C GLU A 78 13.90 -2.01 -6.91
N ALA A 79 13.59 -3.27 -6.61
CA ALA A 79 12.90 -3.62 -5.38
C ALA A 79 13.76 -4.62 -4.58
N GLY A 80 14.09 -4.26 -3.34
CA GLY A 80 14.78 -5.11 -2.36
C GLY A 80 16.30 -4.93 -2.28
N ILE A 81 17.02 -6.01 -1.89
CA ILE A 81 18.30 -5.99 -1.14
C ILE A 81 19.47 -5.24 -1.84
N ASN A 82 19.48 -3.91 -1.68
CA ASN A 82 20.61 -2.99 -1.44
C ASN A 82 21.16 -2.12 -2.59
N PRO A 83 21.52 -0.83 -2.30
CA PRO A 83 22.45 -0.48 -1.20
C PRO A 83 21.94 0.13 0.13
N MET A 84 20.64 0.43 0.38
CA MET A 84 20.21 0.94 1.72
C MET A 84 18.92 0.34 2.35
N GLY A 85 18.33 -0.74 1.83
CA GLY A 85 17.22 -1.45 2.50
C GLY A 85 16.23 -2.17 1.59
N SER A 86 15.29 -2.88 2.22
CA SER A 86 14.12 -3.57 1.64
C SER A 86 13.09 -2.58 1.12
N GLN A 87 13.37 -1.95 -0.03
CA GLN A 87 12.54 -0.86 -0.54
C GLN A 87 12.40 -0.99 -2.05
N LEU A 88 11.27 -0.51 -2.58
CA LEU A 88 11.19 -0.11 -3.97
C LEU A 88 11.89 1.23 -4.10
N SER A 89 12.92 1.28 -4.92
CA SER A 89 13.60 2.50 -5.31
C SER A 89 13.45 2.72 -6.79
N TRP A 90 13.31 3.98 -7.17
CA TRP A 90 13.19 4.37 -8.55
C TRP A 90 13.87 5.70 -8.76
N SER A 91 14.69 5.73 -9.80
CA SER A 91 15.38 6.92 -10.23
C SER A 91 15.30 7.11 -11.74
N ASN A 92 15.34 8.38 -12.14
CA ASN A 92 15.54 8.76 -13.53
C ASN A 92 16.48 9.95 -13.62
N SER A 93 17.01 10.20 -14.80
CA SER A 93 17.76 11.41 -15.10
C SER A 93 16.85 12.60 -15.41
N SER A 94 17.40 13.82 -15.40
CA SER A 94 16.75 15.02 -15.91
C SER A 94 16.20 14.89 -17.34
N GLY A 95 14.97 15.37 -17.54
CA GLY A 95 14.28 15.39 -18.83
C GLY A 95 13.63 14.07 -19.26
N ALA A 96 13.65 13.04 -18.40
CA ALA A 96 12.96 11.78 -18.63
C ALA A 96 11.58 11.76 -17.94
N VAL A 97 10.61 11.15 -18.61
CA VAL A 97 9.38 10.71 -17.95
C VAL A 97 9.50 9.21 -17.73
N SER A 98 9.45 8.79 -16.48
CA SER A 98 9.45 7.37 -16.15
C SER A 98 8.15 6.98 -15.47
N TRP A 99 7.86 5.70 -15.56
CA TRP A 99 6.71 5.08 -14.95
C TRP A 99 7.14 3.72 -14.40
N VAL A 100 6.84 3.48 -13.13
CA VAL A 100 7.04 2.20 -12.47
C VAL A 100 5.68 1.66 -12.05
N GLU A 101 5.42 0.39 -12.34
CA GLU A 101 4.21 -0.31 -11.95
C GLU A 101 4.55 -1.61 -11.25
N MET A 102 3.78 -1.90 -10.21
CA MET A 102 3.71 -3.21 -9.60
C MET A 102 2.33 -3.81 -9.83
N VAL A 103 2.31 -5.09 -10.17
CA VAL A 103 1.09 -5.87 -10.36
C VAL A 103 1.13 -7.09 -9.45
N TYR A 104 0.02 -7.29 -8.74
CA TYR A 104 -0.26 -8.45 -7.89
C TYR A 104 -1.54 -9.09 -8.42
N ASP A 105 -1.37 -9.98 -9.38
CA ASP A 105 -2.47 -10.68 -10.06
C ASP A 105 -2.26 -12.19 -10.10
N GLY A 106 -1.25 -12.71 -9.39
CA GLY A 106 -0.99 -14.15 -9.28
C GLY A 106 -0.62 -14.84 -10.59
N THR A 107 -0.23 -14.10 -11.65
CA THR A 107 0.23 -14.70 -12.90
C THR A 107 1.62 -14.30 -13.32
N THR A 108 2.21 -15.23 -14.08
CA THR A 108 3.46 -15.02 -14.80
C THR A 108 3.22 -14.56 -16.24
N ASN A 109 2.05 -13.99 -16.57
CA ASN A 109 1.78 -13.54 -17.92
C ASN A 109 2.53 -12.23 -18.22
N ALA A 110 2.93 -12.06 -19.48
CA ALA A 110 3.52 -10.78 -19.90
C ALA A 110 2.41 -9.74 -19.96
N HIS A 111 2.50 -8.75 -19.07
CA HIS A 111 1.66 -7.58 -19.11
C HIS A 111 2.05 -6.73 -20.33
N ASN A 112 1.12 -5.97 -20.91
CA ASN A 112 1.42 -5.07 -22.03
C ASN A 112 2.17 -3.82 -21.55
N ALA A 113 3.25 -3.40 -22.23
CA ALA A 113 4.08 -2.25 -21.87
C ALA A 113 3.35 -0.90 -21.85
N ALA A 114 2.12 -0.85 -22.36
CA ALA A 114 1.25 0.31 -22.28
C ALA A 114 0.59 0.35 -20.88
N GLY A 115 1.13 1.17 -19.97
CA GLY A 115 0.62 1.26 -18.60
C GLY A 115 -0.83 1.72 -18.45
N PRO A 116 -1.38 1.74 -17.23
CA PRO A 116 -2.78 2.13 -16.97
C PRO A 116 -3.05 3.61 -17.24
N TYR A 117 -2.00 4.44 -17.37
CA TYR A 117 -2.13 5.80 -17.91
C TYR A 117 -2.37 5.85 -19.42
N THR A 118 -2.31 4.72 -20.12
CA THR A 118 -2.68 4.60 -21.52
C THR A 118 -4.10 4.03 -21.60
N THR A 119 -5.06 4.86 -21.97
CA THR A 119 -6.49 4.52 -21.98
C THR A 119 -6.90 3.55 -23.10
N THR A 120 -5.98 2.82 -23.71
CA THR A 120 -6.19 2.29 -25.08
C THR A 120 -5.96 0.81 -25.27
N GLN A 121 -5.38 0.04 -24.33
CA GLN A 121 -5.23 -1.41 -24.52
C GLN A 121 -5.42 -2.19 -23.22
N GLY A 122 -6.15 -3.31 -23.35
CA GLY A 122 -6.40 -4.24 -22.25
C GLY A 122 -5.09 -4.74 -21.67
N ASN A 123 -4.84 -4.39 -20.40
CA ASN A 123 -3.84 -5.06 -19.60
C ASN A 123 -4.28 -6.52 -19.44
N ASN A 124 -3.36 -7.46 -19.63
CA ASN A 124 -3.59 -8.88 -19.33
C ASN A 124 -3.58 -9.12 -17.81
N ILE A 125 -4.28 -8.30 -17.03
CA ILE A 125 -4.45 -8.51 -15.59
C ILE A 125 -5.27 -9.77 -15.41
N ASP A 126 -4.73 -10.75 -14.69
CA ASP A 126 -5.53 -11.90 -14.26
C ASP A 126 -6.36 -11.52 -13.03
N THR A 127 -7.65 -11.31 -13.27
CA THR A 127 -8.61 -10.97 -12.22
C THR A 127 -8.95 -12.17 -11.33
N ASP A 128 -8.41 -13.35 -11.56
CA ASP A 128 -8.63 -14.53 -10.71
C ASP A 128 -7.41 -14.86 -9.82
N GLY A 129 -6.22 -14.28 -10.06
CA GLY A 129 -5.01 -14.84 -9.47
C GLY A 129 -4.75 -14.50 -8.00
N LEU A 130 -5.41 -13.48 -7.42
CA LEU A 130 -5.46 -13.34 -5.95
C LEU A 130 -6.51 -14.26 -5.29
N GLY A 131 -7.35 -14.94 -6.08
CA GLY A 131 -8.34 -15.88 -5.56
C GLY A 131 -9.52 -15.24 -4.84
N GLY A 132 -9.78 -13.94 -5.05
CA GLY A 132 -10.91 -13.23 -4.46
C GLY A 132 -10.69 -12.86 -3.00
N ILE A 133 -9.59 -12.17 -2.68
CA ILE A 133 -9.33 -11.69 -1.33
C ILE A 133 -10.42 -10.70 -0.89
N ASP A 134 -10.79 -10.75 0.38
CA ASP A 134 -11.77 -9.84 0.96
C ASP A 134 -11.08 -8.60 1.53
N LEU A 135 -11.20 -7.48 0.83
CA LEU A 135 -10.73 -6.17 1.29
C LEU A 135 -11.86 -5.29 1.88
N SER A 136 -13.09 -5.79 1.94
CA SER A 136 -14.25 -5.00 2.38
C SER A 136 -14.27 -4.68 3.87
N THR A 137 -13.38 -5.31 4.65
CA THR A 137 -13.23 -5.08 6.11
C THR A 137 -12.13 -4.08 6.45
N PHE A 138 -11.52 -3.47 5.43
CA PHE A 138 -10.45 -2.49 5.56
C PHE A 138 -10.95 -1.10 5.17
N THR A 139 -10.24 -0.09 5.67
CA THR A 139 -10.56 1.34 5.49
C THR A 139 -9.74 1.98 4.39
N ASP A 140 -8.43 1.76 4.43
CA ASP A 140 -7.48 2.43 3.56
C ASP A 140 -6.47 1.44 3.00
N PHE A 141 -6.03 1.65 1.76
CA PHE A 141 -4.68 1.23 1.37
C PHE A 141 -3.65 2.19 1.97
N PHE A 142 -2.47 1.69 2.25
CA PHE A 142 -1.34 2.54 2.62
C PHE A 142 -0.08 2.18 1.83
N PHE A 143 0.78 3.19 1.65
CA PHE A 143 2.18 2.99 1.33
C PHE A 143 3.05 4.05 2.02
N ASN A 144 4.32 3.73 2.25
CA ASN A 144 5.24 4.59 2.99
C ASN A 144 6.34 5.14 2.07
N VAL A 145 6.33 6.45 1.82
CA VAL A 145 7.40 7.16 1.10
C VAL A 145 8.51 7.49 2.09
N THR A 146 9.68 6.89 1.91
CA THR A 146 10.82 7.06 2.82
C THR A 146 11.85 8.05 2.30
N ALA A 147 11.89 8.26 0.99
CA ALA A 147 12.67 9.32 0.37
C ALA A 147 11.94 9.84 -0.87
N ASN A 148 11.99 11.16 -1.03
CA ASN A 148 11.67 11.86 -2.26
C ASN A 148 12.67 13.01 -2.37
N ASP A 149 13.13 13.34 -3.57
CA ASP A 149 13.89 14.56 -3.78
C ASP A 149 12.92 15.75 -3.72
N ASP A 150 13.09 16.65 -2.75
CA ASP A 150 12.16 17.75 -2.41
C ASP A 150 11.85 18.68 -3.61
N ALA A 151 12.63 18.63 -4.68
CA ALA A 151 12.42 19.39 -5.90
C ALA A 151 11.47 18.74 -6.92
N ASN A 152 11.13 17.47 -6.75
CA ASN A 152 10.38 16.69 -7.73
C ASN A 152 9.13 16.07 -7.11
N ASP A 153 7.98 16.53 -7.57
CA ASP A 153 6.72 15.86 -7.28
C ASP A 153 6.54 14.64 -8.21
N PHE A 154 5.83 13.62 -7.73
CA PHE A 154 5.42 12.49 -8.55
C PHE A 154 3.91 12.25 -8.48
N ASP A 155 3.38 11.66 -9.54
CA ASP A 155 2.01 11.16 -9.60
C ASP A 155 2.00 9.68 -9.24
N TYR A 156 0.88 9.19 -8.71
CA TYR A 156 0.69 7.78 -8.39
C TYR A 156 -0.73 7.35 -8.73
N TYR A 157 -0.90 6.05 -8.96
CA TYR A 157 -2.22 5.46 -9.09
C TYR A 157 -2.29 4.15 -8.34
N PHE A 158 -3.53 3.78 -8.03
CA PHE A 158 -3.90 2.47 -7.52
C PHE A 158 -5.09 1.98 -8.33
N SER A 159 -5.03 0.75 -8.80
CA SER A 159 -6.12 0.07 -9.49
C SER A 159 -6.46 -1.21 -8.76
N VAL A 160 -7.76 -1.43 -8.56
CA VAL A 160 -8.29 -2.67 -7.98
C VAL A 160 -9.21 -3.32 -9.00
N TYR A 161 -9.09 -4.63 -9.12
CA TYR A 161 -9.90 -5.45 -10.01
C TYR A 161 -10.61 -6.52 -9.18
N ASP A 162 -11.91 -6.71 -9.38
CA ASP A 162 -12.62 -7.85 -8.81
C ASP A 162 -12.64 -9.05 -9.75
N THR A 163 -12.94 -10.22 -9.20
CA THR A 163 -13.06 -11.49 -9.95
C THR A 163 -14.22 -11.49 -10.96
N SER A 164 -15.11 -10.50 -10.92
CA SER A 164 -16.19 -10.33 -11.90
C SER A 164 -15.79 -9.49 -13.11
N GLY A 165 -14.56 -8.95 -13.10
CA GLY A 165 -13.99 -8.12 -14.16
C GLY A 165 -14.28 -6.63 -14.02
N ALA A 166 -14.90 -6.18 -12.92
CA ALA A 166 -15.01 -4.75 -12.64
C ALA A 166 -13.68 -4.21 -12.12
N SER A 167 -13.40 -2.94 -12.43
CA SER A 167 -12.18 -2.27 -11.98
C SER A 167 -12.44 -0.80 -11.66
N ALA A 168 -11.62 -0.27 -10.76
CA ALA A 168 -11.57 1.15 -10.44
C ALA A 168 -10.12 1.58 -10.23
N THR A 169 -9.81 2.78 -10.70
CA THR A 169 -8.48 3.38 -10.55
C THR A 169 -8.60 4.72 -9.83
N PHE A 170 -7.84 4.87 -8.75
CA PHE A 170 -7.59 6.13 -8.08
C PHE A 170 -6.27 6.72 -8.60
N ASN A 171 -6.23 8.03 -8.81
CA ASN A 171 -5.01 8.75 -9.16
C ASN A 171 -4.76 9.85 -8.13
N GLY A 172 -3.56 9.91 -7.59
CA GLY A 172 -3.08 11.05 -6.83
C GLY A 172 -1.95 11.75 -7.57
N THR A 173 -1.87 13.07 -7.43
CA THR A 173 -0.94 13.90 -8.19
C THR A 173 -0.13 14.80 -7.28
N ASN A 174 1.01 15.24 -7.79
CA ASN A 174 1.91 16.19 -7.14
C ASN A 174 2.35 15.78 -5.71
N MET A 175 2.77 14.53 -5.51
CA MET A 175 3.29 14.08 -4.23
C MET A 175 4.76 14.48 -4.08
N GLY A 176 5.02 15.43 -3.20
CA GLY A 176 6.38 15.88 -2.85
C GLY A 176 6.87 15.42 -1.48
N ASN A 177 5.98 14.97 -0.58
CA ASN A 177 6.31 14.76 0.84
C ASN A 177 6.63 13.29 1.16
N THR A 178 7.56 13.10 2.10
CA THR A 178 7.79 11.80 2.75
C THR A 178 6.73 11.52 3.83
N GLY A 179 6.49 10.23 4.09
CA GLY A 179 5.52 9.78 5.09
C GLY A 179 4.56 8.70 4.58
N GLN A 180 3.60 8.35 5.43
CA GLN A 180 2.54 7.42 5.09
C GLN A 180 1.47 8.12 4.25
N VAL A 181 1.09 7.48 3.16
CA VAL A 181 -0.03 7.88 2.31
C VAL A 181 -1.17 6.91 2.57
N LEU A 182 -2.37 7.44 2.80
CA LEU A 182 -3.59 6.66 3.00
C LEU A 182 -4.55 6.92 1.83
N LEU A 183 -5.10 5.84 1.28
CA LEU A 183 -6.06 5.87 0.18
C LEU A 183 -7.33 5.16 0.63
N ASP A 184 -8.38 5.94 0.86
CA ASP A 184 -9.68 5.44 1.28
C ASP A 184 -10.22 4.43 0.25
N LEU A 185 -10.57 3.23 0.71
CA LEU A 185 -11.10 2.15 -0.11
C LEU A 185 -12.46 2.50 -0.74
N SER A 186 -13.19 3.49 -0.19
CA SER A 186 -14.42 4.00 -0.78
C SER A 186 -14.22 4.64 -2.16
N ASN A 187 -12.98 5.03 -2.52
CA ASN A 187 -12.65 5.48 -3.87
C ASN A 187 -12.81 4.37 -4.93
N PHE A 188 -12.91 3.11 -4.52
CA PHE A 188 -13.08 1.94 -5.39
C PHE A 188 -14.50 1.38 -5.37
N ALA A 189 -15.52 2.22 -5.12
CA ALA A 189 -16.92 1.80 -4.99
C ALA A 189 -17.53 1.06 -6.21
N ALA A 190 -16.88 1.12 -7.38
CA ALA A 190 -17.28 0.38 -8.58
C ALA A 190 -16.79 -1.08 -8.59
N VAL A 191 -15.95 -1.48 -7.62
CA VAL A 191 -15.36 -2.81 -7.49
C VAL A 191 -15.99 -3.54 -6.32
N ASN A 192 -16.25 -4.84 -6.48
CA ASN A 192 -16.63 -5.69 -5.37
C ASN A 192 -15.43 -6.01 -4.47
N LEU A 193 -15.22 -5.20 -3.43
CA LEU A 193 -14.12 -5.39 -2.47
C LEU A 193 -14.20 -6.70 -1.68
N THR A 194 -15.31 -7.45 -1.72
CA THR A 194 -15.37 -8.78 -1.09
C THR A 194 -14.71 -9.87 -1.93
N GLN A 195 -14.35 -9.59 -3.18
CA GLN A 195 -13.76 -10.56 -4.12
C GLN A 195 -12.70 -9.87 -4.99
N VAL A 196 -11.68 -9.31 -4.37
CA VAL A 196 -10.57 -8.67 -5.09
C VAL A 196 -9.70 -9.73 -5.76
N GLY A 197 -9.58 -9.59 -7.07
CA GLY A 197 -8.93 -10.52 -7.97
C GLY A 197 -7.50 -10.15 -8.32
N ALA A 198 -7.23 -8.85 -8.43
CA ALA A 198 -5.90 -8.30 -8.67
C ALA A 198 -5.79 -6.86 -8.15
N ILE A 199 -4.55 -6.44 -7.91
CA ILE A 199 -4.21 -5.07 -7.53
C ILE A 199 -3.03 -4.63 -8.39
N SER A 200 -3.09 -3.43 -8.95
CA SER A 200 -1.93 -2.77 -9.53
C SER A 200 -1.75 -1.37 -8.99
N TRP A 201 -0.52 -0.94 -8.87
CA TRP A 201 -0.22 0.42 -8.45
C TRP A 201 1.10 0.85 -9.03
N GLY A 202 1.28 2.14 -9.16
CA GLY A 202 2.47 2.65 -9.78
C GLY A 202 2.64 4.14 -9.63
N PHE A 203 3.80 4.58 -10.09
CA PHE A 203 4.32 5.92 -9.91
C PHE A 203 4.73 6.47 -11.26
N LYS A 204 4.41 7.72 -11.51
CA LYS A 204 4.82 8.46 -12.69
C LYS A 204 5.55 9.72 -12.27
N GLY A 205 6.66 9.95 -12.94
CA GLY A 205 7.66 10.91 -12.52
C GLY A 205 8.04 11.69 -13.75
N ASP A 206 7.83 12.99 -13.68
CA ASP A 206 8.08 13.95 -14.74
C ASP A 206 8.86 15.09 -14.11
N GLY A 207 10.17 15.14 -14.31
CA GLY A 207 11.01 16.07 -13.55
C GLY A 207 12.51 15.98 -13.83
N ASP A 208 13.24 16.88 -13.17
CA ASP A 208 14.69 16.94 -13.22
C ASP A 208 15.26 16.00 -12.16
N SER A 209 15.62 14.78 -12.58
CA SER A 209 16.20 13.72 -11.74
C SER A 209 15.40 13.36 -10.50
N ILE A 210 14.57 12.33 -10.63
CA ILE A 210 13.71 11.81 -9.55
C ILE A 210 14.48 10.73 -8.81
N ASP A 211 14.40 10.74 -7.48
CA ASP A 211 14.88 9.69 -6.59
C ASP A 211 13.81 9.41 -5.54
N ILE A 212 13.03 8.34 -5.72
CA ILE A 212 11.92 7.95 -4.83
C ILE A 212 12.22 6.61 -4.18
N LYS A 213 11.86 6.50 -2.90
CA LYS A 213 11.90 5.23 -2.16
C LYS A 213 10.59 4.96 -1.45
N ILE A 214 10.09 3.74 -1.61
CA ILE A 214 8.87 3.21 -1.00
C ILE A 214 9.24 1.97 -0.20
N ASP A 215 8.81 1.92 1.06
CA ASP A 215 9.23 0.89 2.00
C ASP A 215 8.27 -0.29 2.10
N SER A 216 6.99 0.00 2.30
CA SER A 216 5.98 -1.04 2.47
C SER A 216 4.63 -0.53 2.00
N TRP A 217 3.78 -1.45 1.59
CA TRP A 217 2.40 -1.17 1.26
C TRP A 217 1.45 -2.25 1.77
N GLY A 218 0.18 -1.91 1.92
CA GLY A 218 -0.81 -2.82 2.47
C GLY A 218 -2.16 -2.15 2.73
N VAL A 219 -2.90 -2.68 3.69
CA VAL A 219 -4.23 -2.19 4.08
C VAL A 219 -4.36 -1.97 5.59
N VAL A 220 -5.21 -1.00 5.93
CA VAL A 220 -5.52 -0.60 7.31
C VAL A 220 -6.91 -1.13 7.69
N PRO A 221 -7.04 -1.99 8.73
CA PRO A 221 -8.32 -2.57 9.09
C PRO A 221 -9.27 -1.54 9.71
N GLU A 222 -10.58 -1.77 9.56
CA GLU A 222 -11.58 -0.96 10.25
C GLU A 222 -11.39 -0.98 11.78
N PRO A 223 -11.47 0.18 12.46
CA PRO A 223 -11.47 0.22 13.91
C PRO A 223 -12.64 -0.61 14.44
N SER A 224 -12.35 -1.73 15.11
CA SER A 224 -13.43 -2.57 15.64
C SER A 224 -14.28 -1.74 16.62
N ILE A 225 -15.57 -1.64 16.33
CA ILE A 225 -16.55 -0.90 17.12
C ILE A 225 -16.55 -1.35 18.61
N MET A 226 -16.14 -2.60 18.88
CA MET A 226 -15.93 -3.11 20.24
C MET A 226 -14.81 -2.41 21.00
N ALA A 227 -13.75 -1.94 20.34
CA ALA A 227 -12.70 -1.14 20.98
C ALA A 227 -13.24 0.23 21.43
N ILE A 228 -14.09 0.84 20.61
CA ILE A 228 -14.72 2.13 20.88
C ILE A 228 -15.77 1.99 22.00
N PHE A 229 -16.64 0.98 21.94
CA PHE A 229 -17.62 0.76 23.00
C PHE A 229 -16.97 0.28 24.30
N GLY A 230 -15.91 -0.53 24.24
CA GLY A 230 -15.18 -0.99 25.42
C GLY A 230 -14.55 0.16 26.20
N THR A 231 -13.88 1.09 25.50
CA THR A 231 -13.33 2.31 26.11
C THR A 231 -14.44 3.23 26.63
N GLY A 232 -15.53 3.41 25.87
CA GLY A 232 -16.71 4.16 26.31
C GLY A 232 -17.32 3.60 27.60
N LEU A 233 -17.53 2.29 27.69
CA LEU A 233 -18.12 1.63 28.85
C LEU A 233 -17.21 1.73 30.09
N LEU A 234 -15.89 1.65 29.91
CA LEU A 234 -14.92 1.86 30.99
C LEU A 234 -14.96 3.30 31.51
N MET A 235 -15.06 4.30 30.63
CA MET A 235 -15.19 5.71 31.04
C MET A 235 -16.52 5.96 31.76
N PHE A 236 -17.64 5.42 31.27
CA PHE A 236 -18.94 5.53 31.93
C PHE A 236 -18.98 4.77 33.27
N GLY A 237 -18.35 3.60 33.35
CA GLY A 237 -18.21 2.83 34.59
C GLY A 237 -17.39 3.58 35.64
N ALA A 238 -16.26 4.18 35.25
CA ALA A 238 -15.43 5.00 36.13
C ALA A 238 -16.15 6.27 36.61
N MET A 239 -16.95 6.91 35.74
CA MET A 239 -17.80 8.05 36.13
C MET A 239 -18.95 7.66 37.05
N GLY A 240 -19.57 6.49 36.83
CA GLY A 240 -20.63 5.94 37.68
C GLY A 240 -20.12 5.61 39.09
N TYR A 241 -18.91 5.05 39.20
CA TYR A 241 -18.27 4.74 40.48
C TYR A 241 -17.99 6.00 41.30
N ARG A 242 -17.46 7.06 40.67
CA ARG A 242 -17.22 8.37 41.31
C ARG A 242 -18.50 9.05 41.80
N ARG A 243 -19.64 8.81 41.15
CA ARG A 243 -20.94 9.36 41.58
C ARG A 243 -21.47 8.65 42.84
N LYS A 244 -21.20 7.36 42.98
CA LYS A 244 -21.61 6.58 44.16
C LYS A 244 -20.83 6.98 45.41
N GLU A 245 -19.52 7.21 45.30
CA GLU A 245 -18.69 7.70 46.41
C GLU A 245 -19.09 9.10 46.92
N LYS A 246 -19.64 9.96 46.05
CA LYS A 246 -20.16 11.28 46.45
C LYS A 246 -21.59 11.26 47.00
N GLY A 247 -22.34 10.17 46.79
CA GLY A 247 -23.73 10.02 47.23
C GLY A 247 -23.91 9.44 48.64
N GLU A 248 -22.87 8.84 49.22
CA GLU A 248 -22.89 8.25 50.57
C GLU A 248 -22.44 9.23 51.67
N SER A 249 -22.40 10.53 51.39
CA SER A 249 -22.14 11.60 52.36
C SER A 249 -23.40 12.44 52.66
N ALA A 250 -24.49 11.78 53.06
CA ALA A 250 -25.68 12.40 53.64
C ALA A 250 -26.14 11.61 54.87
#